data_AF-A0A528XK78-F1
#
_entry.id   AF-A0A528XK78-F1
#
_cell.length_a   1.000
_cell.length_b   1.000
_cell.length_c   1.000
_cell.angle_alpha   90.00
_cell.angle_beta   90.00
_cell.angle_gamma   90.00
#
_symmetry.space_group_name_H-M   'P 1'
#
loop_
_entity.id
_entity.type
_entity.pdbx_description
1 polymer ?
#
loop_
_entity_poly.entity_id
_entity_poly.type
_entity_poly.pdbx_seq_one_letter_code
_entity_poly.pdbx_strand_id
1 'polypeptide(L)'
;AADWRAKTNKIGDLQDAASNAVKDLLKQNRDPSDPRVRVAIVPYAEAVNTGALSGSVFVEEKGGPDLPPPLDAPVSVSVTPAKDKCATERKDKDGYADTSSDGPSTSRWDNNGREYLAKVNRDDHMRTCPAAALIPLTADQDKLLETIGHFSAAGVTAGGIAAQWGYYMLSPSWRSAVVDARLGAGPANFDPKKVAKIAILMTDGQFNTAFAGPRGAPKGQDQGQKSRANAEAICENMKRDGIEVFSIGFDLNDPSMTTTERDQAKSVLKDCATDDTSSLKHFYEAATGAELSDAFDEITRNIEKLTINR
;
A
#
# COMPACT_ATOMS: atom_id res chain seq x y z
N ALA A 1 11.20 30.92 -18.44
CA ALA A 1 9.87 30.29 -18.56
C ALA A 1 10.10 28.79 -18.56
N ALA A 2 9.59 28.06 -17.57
CA ALA A 2 9.71 26.61 -17.55
C ALA A 2 8.96 26.04 -18.75
N ASP A 3 9.63 25.19 -19.52
CA ASP A 3 9.05 24.51 -20.67
C ASP A 3 8.06 23.45 -20.17
N TRP A 4 6.80 23.84 -20.04
CA TRP A 4 5.68 22.99 -19.68
C TRP A 4 5.34 21.93 -20.76
N ARG A 5 6.06 21.92 -21.90
CA ARG A 5 5.89 20.94 -22.99
C ARG A 5 6.97 19.86 -23.02
N ALA A 6 7.98 19.91 -22.17
CA ALA A 6 8.78 18.73 -21.92
C ALA A 6 7.85 17.70 -21.26
N LYS A 7 7.41 16.68 -22.01
CA LYS A 7 6.72 15.52 -21.43
C LYS A 7 7.68 14.96 -20.38
N THR A 8 7.45 15.32 -19.12
CA THR A 8 8.12 14.73 -17.98
C THR A 8 7.92 13.23 -18.09
N ASN A 9 9.01 12.48 -18.04
CA ASN A 9 8.93 11.03 -17.95
C ASN A 9 8.48 10.70 -16.53
N LYS A 10 7.19 10.91 -16.22
CA LYS A 10 6.67 10.79 -14.85
C LYS A 10 7.07 9.48 -14.20
N ILE A 11 6.96 8.39 -14.94
CA ILE A 11 7.35 7.07 -14.44
C ILE A 11 8.86 6.98 -14.18
N GLY A 12 9.69 7.56 -15.05
CA GLY A 12 11.14 7.64 -14.82
C GLY A 12 11.48 8.52 -13.62
N ASP A 13 10.84 9.68 -13.47
CA ASP A 13 11.02 10.57 -12.32
C ASP A 13 10.65 9.86 -11.01
N LEU A 14 9.55 9.11 -11.01
CA LEU A 14 9.12 8.26 -9.89
C LEU A 14 10.14 7.16 -9.59
N GLN A 15 10.65 6.50 -10.63
CA GLN A 15 11.66 5.44 -10.49
C GLN A 15 12.97 5.98 -9.90
N ASP A 16 13.44 7.13 -10.39
CA ASP A 16 14.67 7.76 -9.93
C ASP A 16 14.52 8.20 -8.46
N ALA A 17 13.43 8.88 -8.13
CA ALA A 17 13.20 9.38 -6.77
C ALA A 17 13.03 8.22 -5.75
N ALA A 18 12.25 7.20 -6.09
CA ALA A 18 12.11 6.00 -5.24
C ALA A 18 13.44 5.26 -5.08
N SER A 19 14.25 5.18 -6.15
CA SER A 19 15.57 4.55 -6.10
C SER A 19 16.53 5.28 -5.17
N ASN A 20 16.52 6.62 -5.20
CA ASN A 20 17.34 7.44 -4.31
C ASN A 20 16.88 7.29 -2.86
N ALA A 21 15.58 7.34 -2.60
CA ALA A 21 15.02 7.12 -1.25
C ALA A 21 15.46 5.76 -0.66
N VAL A 22 15.39 4.68 -1.45
CA VAL A 22 15.86 3.35 -1.02
C VAL A 22 17.34 3.36 -0.68
N LYS A 23 18.18 3.95 -1.53
CA LYS A 23 19.63 4.04 -1.29
C LYS A 23 19.93 4.80 -0.01
N ASP A 24 19.27 5.93 0.21
CA ASP A 24 19.53 6.76 1.39
C ASP A 24 19.05 6.13 2.68
N LEU A 25 17.86 5.51 2.68
CA LEU A 25 17.35 4.77 3.84
C LEU A 25 18.26 3.59 4.22
N LEU A 26 18.73 2.82 3.23
CA LEU A 26 19.55 1.63 3.49
C LEU A 26 21.02 1.95 3.76
N LYS A 27 21.51 3.14 3.39
CA LYS A 27 22.87 3.61 3.72
C LYS A 27 23.18 3.61 5.21
N GLN A 28 22.15 3.67 6.06
CA GLN A 28 22.28 3.60 7.51
C GLN A 28 22.66 2.20 8.03
N ASN A 29 22.48 1.15 7.23
CA ASN A 29 22.84 -0.22 7.59
C ASN A 29 24.36 -0.42 7.51
N ARG A 30 25.05 -0.16 8.63
CA ARG A 30 26.51 -0.34 8.73
C ARG A 30 26.95 -1.80 8.72
N ASP A 31 26.13 -2.69 9.30
CA ASP A 31 26.37 -4.12 9.33
C ASP A 31 25.34 -4.82 8.43
N PRO A 32 25.76 -5.38 7.27
CA PRO A 32 24.86 -6.12 6.38
C PRO A 32 24.22 -7.36 7.04
N SER A 33 24.82 -7.90 8.10
CA SER A 33 24.31 -9.07 8.83
C SER A 33 23.29 -8.71 9.92
N ASP A 34 23.23 -7.44 10.31
CA ASP A 34 22.25 -6.90 11.28
C ASP A 34 21.68 -5.55 10.77
N PRO A 35 20.84 -5.59 9.71
CA PRO A 35 20.28 -4.38 9.12
C PRO A 35 19.26 -3.74 10.06
N ARG A 36 19.47 -2.46 10.38
CA ARG A 36 18.57 -1.64 11.22
C ARG A 36 17.36 -1.12 10.46
N VAL A 37 17.52 -0.88 9.16
CA VAL A 37 16.48 -0.39 8.25
C VAL A 37 16.13 -1.50 7.28
N ARG A 38 14.83 -1.76 7.13
CA ARG A 38 14.27 -2.63 6.10
C ARG A 38 13.15 -1.88 5.40
N VAL A 39 13.09 -2.01 4.09
CA VAL A 39 12.11 -1.33 3.22
C VAL A 39 11.22 -2.38 2.57
N ALA A 40 9.92 -2.09 2.52
CA ALA A 40 8.96 -2.82 1.71
C ALA A 40 8.51 -1.90 0.57
N ILE A 41 8.20 -2.49 -0.58
CA ILE A 41 7.71 -1.78 -1.76
C ILE A 41 6.38 -2.40 -2.16
N VAL A 42 5.36 -1.56 -2.32
CA VAL A 42 4.00 -1.97 -2.69
C VAL A 42 3.58 -1.22 -3.96
N PRO A 43 3.93 -1.75 -5.15
CA PRO A 43 3.48 -1.18 -6.41
C PRO A 43 1.98 -1.44 -6.56
N TYR A 44 1.23 -0.45 -7.04
CA TYR A 44 -0.21 -0.56 -7.18
C TYR A 44 -0.70 0.10 -8.47
N ALA A 45 -1.85 -0.39 -8.94
CA ALA A 45 -2.66 0.19 -10.00
C ALA A 45 -4.14 -0.05 -9.63
N GLU A 46 -4.83 -0.91 -10.37
CA GLU A 46 -6.16 -1.43 -10.01
C GLU A 46 -6.09 -2.40 -8.81
N ALA A 47 -4.96 -3.07 -8.64
CA ALA A 47 -4.70 -4.08 -7.62
C ALA A 47 -3.23 -4.03 -7.20
N VAL A 48 -2.84 -4.91 -6.28
CA VAL A 48 -1.44 -5.17 -5.91
C VAL A 48 -1.07 -6.58 -6.34
N ASN A 49 0.07 -6.74 -7.03
CA ASN A 49 0.63 -8.04 -7.33
C ASN A 49 1.35 -8.59 -6.10
N THR A 50 0.81 -9.67 -5.53
CA THR A 50 1.27 -10.22 -4.25
C THR A 50 2.50 -11.12 -4.35
N GLY A 51 2.91 -11.48 -5.57
CA GLY A 51 4.08 -12.31 -5.80
C GLY A 51 4.04 -13.61 -4.99
N ALA A 52 5.04 -13.83 -4.14
CA ALA A 52 5.13 -15.02 -3.30
C ALA A 52 4.14 -15.03 -2.11
N LEU A 53 3.44 -13.91 -1.84
CA LEU A 53 2.35 -13.86 -0.86
C LEU A 53 1.00 -14.32 -1.44
N SER A 54 0.92 -14.81 -2.68
CA SER A 54 -0.36 -15.20 -3.30
C SER A 54 -1.16 -16.27 -2.53
N GLY A 55 -0.54 -17.00 -1.60
CA GLY A 55 -1.24 -17.91 -0.68
C GLY A 55 -2.16 -17.21 0.34
N SER A 56 -1.94 -15.91 0.57
CA SER A 56 -2.78 -15.06 1.43
C SER A 56 -4.05 -14.56 0.74
N VAL A 57 -4.21 -14.86 -0.55
CA VAL A 57 -5.28 -14.34 -1.40
C VAL A 57 -6.40 -15.36 -1.54
N PHE A 58 -7.64 -14.87 -1.44
CA PHE A 58 -8.85 -15.58 -1.82
C PHE A 58 -9.32 -15.06 -3.18
N VAL A 59 -9.51 -15.96 -4.14
CA VAL A 59 -9.92 -15.60 -5.50
C VAL A 59 -11.43 -15.72 -5.59
N GLU A 60 -12.09 -14.61 -5.89
CA GLU A 60 -13.54 -14.60 -6.07
C GLU A 60 -13.93 -15.24 -7.40
N GLU A 61 -15.03 -15.97 -7.39
CA GLU A 61 -15.67 -16.52 -8.58
C GLU A 61 -16.86 -15.65 -8.97
N LYS A 62 -17.14 -15.56 -10.27
CA LYS A 62 -18.25 -14.77 -10.77
C LYS A 62 -19.59 -15.27 -10.20
N GLY A 63 -20.26 -14.41 -9.43
CA GLY A 63 -21.51 -14.75 -8.74
C GLY A 63 -21.33 -15.68 -7.54
N GLY A 64 -20.09 -15.93 -7.12
CA GLY A 64 -19.72 -16.65 -5.91
C GLY A 64 -19.72 -15.76 -4.66
N PRO A 65 -19.32 -16.30 -3.50
CA PRO A 65 -19.23 -15.53 -2.27
C PRO A 65 -18.03 -14.57 -2.28
N ASP A 66 -18.25 -13.40 -1.69
CA ASP A 66 -17.21 -12.38 -1.41
C ASP A 66 -16.34 -12.72 -0.18
N LEU A 67 -16.62 -13.84 0.49
CA LEU A 67 -15.85 -14.31 1.64
C LEU A 67 -15.09 -15.58 1.31
N PRO A 68 -13.89 -15.75 1.87
CA PRO A 68 -13.20 -17.03 1.85
C PRO A 68 -14.11 -18.15 2.37
N PRO A 69 -14.02 -19.36 1.81
CA PRO A 69 -14.84 -20.47 2.27
C PRO A 69 -14.57 -20.75 3.77
N PRO A 70 -15.61 -21.12 4.53
CA PRO A 70 -15.45 -21.58 5.90
C PRO A 70 -14.45 -22.73 6.04
N LEU A 71 -13.80 -22.84 7.20
CA LEU A 71 -12.78 -23.85 7.47
C LEU A 71 -13.31 -25.29 7.41
N ASP A 72 -14.60 -25.48 7.68
CA ASP A 72 -15.32 -26.75 7.60
C ASP A 72 -15.93 -27.01 6.21
N ALA A 73 -15.75 -26.08 5.26
CA ALA A 73 -16.24 -26.27 3.90
C ALA A 73 -15.40 -27.34 3.16
N PRO A 74 -16.03 -28.14 2.29
CA PRO A 74 -15.29 -29.09 1.45
C PRO A 74 -14.26 -28.35 0.60
N VAL A 75 -12.98 -28.71 0.76
CA VAL A 75 -11.91 -28.17 -0.08
C VAL A 75 -12.02 -28.80 -1.46
N SER A 76 -12.34 -28.00 -2.47
CA SER A 76 -12.22 -28.45 -3.85
C SER A 76 -10.75 -28.75 -4.14
N VAL A 77 -10.45 -29.97 -4.58
CA VAL A 77 -9.10 -30.39 -5.00
C VAL A 77 -8.58 -29.61 -6.23
N SER A 78 -9.43 -28.76 -6.81
CA SER A 78 -9.19 -28.05 -8.06
C SER A 78 -9.10 -26.53 -7.90
N VAL A 79 -8.95 -25.99 -6.67
CA VAL A 79 -8.77 -24.53 -6.49
C VAL A 79 -7.50 -24.11 -7.20
N THR A 80 -7.67 -23.55 -8.39
CA THR A 80 -6.57 -23.04 -9.19
C THR A 80 -6.24 -21.66 -8.64
N PRO A 81 -5.04 -21.43 -8.10
CA PRO A 81 -4.63 -20.09 -7.71
C PRO A 81 -4.79 -19.15 -8.91
N ALA A 82 -5.23 -17.91 -8.68
CA ALA A 82 -5.28 -16.93 -9.75
C ALA A 82 -3.88 -16.78 -10.36
N LYS A 83 -3.79 -16.96 -11.68
CA LYS A 83 -2.49 -16.93 -12.40
C LYS A 83 -1.79 -15.58 -12.26
N ASP A 84 -2.56 -14.51 -12.06
CA ASP A 84 -2.08 -13.12 -11.96
C ASP A 84 -1.54 -12.76 -10.57
N LYS A 85 -1.79 -13.57 -9.53
CA LYS A 85 -1.34 -13.34 -8.14
C LYS A 85 -1.76 -11.97 -7.58
N CYS A 86 -2.82 -11.39 -8.11
CA CYS A 86 -3.26 -10.06 -7.71
C CYS A 86 -4.19 -10.11 -6.50
N ALA A 87 -4.27 -8.99 -5.79
CA ALA A 87 -5.19 -8.79 -4.69
C ALA A 87 -5.75 -7.36 -4.70
N THR A 88 -7.00 -7.24 -4.29
CA THR A 88 -7.78 -6.01 -4.14
C THR A 88 -7.98 -5.71 -2.65
N GLU A 89 -9.10 -5.10 -2.25
CA GLU A 89 -9.48 -4.97 -0.84
C GLU A 89 -9.80 -6.33 -0.21
N ARG A 90 -9.57 -6.46 1.11
CA ARG A 90 -10.20 -7.53 1.89
C ARG A 90 -11.64 -7.13 2.20
N LYS A 91 -12.58 -8.06 2.06
CA LYS A 91 -13.99 -7.84 2.42
C LYS A 91 -14.30 -8.42 3.81
N ASP A 92 -15.10 -7.71 4.60
CA ASP A 92 -15.65 -8.18 5.86
C ASP A 92 -16.90 -9.04 5.63
N LYS A 93 -17.45 -9.62 6.70
CA LYS A 93 -18.60 -10.52 6.63
C LYS A 93 -19.87 -9.90 6.01
N ASP A 94 -19.92 -8.57 5.93
CA ASP A 94 -21.04 -7.80 5.41
C ASP A 94 -20.73 -7.22 4.01
N GLY A 95 -19.59 -7.59 3.41
CA GLY A 95 -19.16 -7.18 2.08
C GLY A 95 -18.52 -5.78 2.02
N TYR A 96 -18.25 -5.16 3.16
CA TYR A 96 -17.53 -3.88 3.22
C TYR A 96 -16.02 -4.11 3.24
N ALA A 97 -15.25 -3.07 2.90
CA ALA A 97 -13.80 -3.12 3.03
C ALA A 97 -13.40 -3.32 4.50
N ASP A 98 -12.61 -4.36 4.77
CA ASP A 98 -11.97 -4.60 6.07
C ASP A 98 -10.65 -3.82 6.11
N THR A 99 -10.68 -2.67 6.81
CA THR A 99 -9.55 -1.75 6.94
C THR A 99 -8.56 -2.12 8.05
N SER A 100 -8.72 -3.28 8.71
CA SER A 100 -7.82 -3.72 9.77
C SER A 100 -6.48 -4.23 9.24
N SER A 101 -5.47 -4.32 10.11
CA SER A 101 -4.14 -4.85 9.79
C SER A 101 -3.99 -6.36 10.01
N ASP A 102 -5.11 -7.05 10.22
CA ASP A 102 -5.12 -8.48 10.53
C ASP A 102 -4.44 -9.31 9.44
N GLY A 103 -3.75 -10.37 9.87
CA GLY A 103 -3.04 -11.28 8.99
C GLY A 103 -3.99 -12.22 8.25
N PRO A 104 -3.56 -12.83 7.14
CA PRO A 104 -4.40 -13.71 6.34
C PRO A 104 -4.79 -15.01 7.04
N SER A 105 -4.13 -15.37 8.14
CA SER A 105 -4.46 -16.52 8.97
C SER A 105 -5.33 -16.17 10.19
N THR A 106 -5.77 -14.92 10.30
CA THR A 106 -6.63 -14.48 11.42
C THR A 106 -8.01 -15.12 11.27
N SER A 107 -8.47 -15.77 12.33
CA SER A 107 -9.80 -16.35 12.41
C SER A 107 -10.88 -15.27 12.45
N ARG A 108 -11.94 -15.48 11.67
CA ARG A 108 -13.12 -14.62 11.54
C ARG A 108 -14.38 -15.50 11.52
N TRP A 109 -15.54 -14.87 11.73
CA TRP A 109 -16.83 -15.55 11.73
C TRP A 109 -17.78 -14.90 10.73
N ASP A 110 -18.38 -15.72 9.86
CA ASP A 110 -19.38 -15.26 8.90
C ASP A 110 -20.73 -14.96 9.59
N ASN A 111 -21.70 -14.46 8.82
CA ASN A 111 -23.04 -14.16 9.33
C ASN A 111 -23.86 -15.41 9.75
N ASN A 112 -23.37 -16.61 9.44
CA ASN A 112 -23.96 -17.88 9.87
C ASN A 112 -23.23 -18.50 11.07
N GLY A 113 -22.25 -17.79 11.64
CA GLY A 113 -21.43 -18.31 12.73
C GLY A 113 -20.51 -19.45 12.29
N ARG A 114 -19.99 -19.41 11.06
CA ARG A 114 -18.93 -20.33 10.60
C ARG A 114 -17.59 -19.62 10.53
N GLU A 115 -16.55 -20.33 10.96
CA GLU A 115 -15.20 -19.80 11.00
C GLU A 115 -14.57 -19.76 9.62
N TYR A 116 -13.89 -18.66 9.27
CA TYR A 116 -13.10 -18.51 8.04
C TYR A 116 -11.81 -17.72 8.32
N LEU A 117 -10.87 -17.71 7.38
CA LEU A 117 -9.62 -16.96 7.51
C LEU A 117 -9.72 -15.60 6.82
N ALA A 118 -9.12 -14.55 7.41
CA ALA A 118 -9.09 -13.18 6.89
C ALA A 118 -8.17 -12.98 5.66
N LYS A 119 -8.28 -13.86 4.66
CA LYS A 119 -7.59 -13.74 3.37
C LYS A 119 -8.01 -12.46 2.63
N VAL A 120 -7.12 -11.94 1.81
CA VAL A 120 -7.37 -10.74 0.99
C VAL A 120 -8.03 -11.16 -0.31
N ASN A 121 -9.05 -10.44 -0.76
CA ASN A 121 -9.78 -10.82 -1.96
C ASN A 121 -8.98 -10.48 -3.21
N ARG A 122 -9.18 -11.26 -4.27
CA ARG A 122 -8.97 -10.88 -5.66
C ARG A 122 -10.36 -10.81 -6.27
N ASP A 123 -10.90 -9.60 -6.34
CA ASP A 123 -12.27 -9.36 -6.82
C ASP A 123 -12.47 -9.88 -8.25
N ASP A 124 -13.62 -10.49 -8.54
CA ASP A 124 -13.89 -11.10 -9.85
C ASP A 124 -14.05 -10.06 -10.99
N HIS A 125 -14.26 -8.79 -10.67
CA HIS A 125 -14.35 -7.68 -11.62
C HIS A 125 -13.00 -7.05 -11.96
N MET A 126 -11.95 -7.37 -11.22
CA MET A 126 -10.60 -6.82 -11.40
C MET A 126 -9.97 -7.27 -12.74
N ARG A 127 -9.33 -6.34 -13.46
CA ARG A 127 -8.90 -6.52 -14.86
C ARG A 127 -7.38 -6.46 -15.06
N THR A 128 -6.68 -5.61 -14.31
CA THR A 128 -5.29 -5.21 -14.59
C THR A 128 -4.40 -5.45 -13.39
N CYS A 129 -3.51 -6.43 -13.48
CA CYS A 129 -2.55 -6.71 -12.42
C CYS A 129 -1.23 -5.98 -12.70
N PRO A 130 -0.65 -5.22 -11.75
CA PRO A 130 0.69 -4.66 -11.92
C PRO A 130 1.73 -5.76 -12.22
N ALA A 131 2.66 -5.47 -13.14
CA ALA A 131 3.73 -6.42 -13.46
C ALA A 131 4.72 -6.56 -12.30
N ALA A 132 5.09 -5.44 -11.66
CA ALA A 132 5.96 -5.44 -10.49
C ALA A 132 5.23 -6.04 -9.28
N ALA A 133 5.80 -7.11 -8.72
CA ALA A 133 5.32 -7.70 -7.49
C ALA A 133 5.73 -6.86 -6.26
N LEU A 134 4.89 -6.87 -5.22
CA LEU A 134 5.27 -6.30 -3.94
C LEU A 134 6.51 -7.02 -3.37
N ILE A 135 7.35 -6.26 -2.68
CA ILE A 135 8.49 -6.76 -1.92
C ILE A 135 8.23 -6.50 -0.44
N PRO A 136 8.15 -7.54 0.41
CA PRO A 136 8.08 -7.35 1.86
C PRO A 136 9.38 -6.75 2.42
N LEU A 137 9.35 -6.34 3.69
CA LEU A 137 10.47 -5.71 4.39
C LEU A 137 11.80 -6.48 4.21
N THR A 138 12.73 -5.88 3.48
CA THR A 138 14.08 -6.40 3.22
C THR A 138 15.13 -5.30 3.31
N ALA A 139 16.39 -5.67 3.52
CA ALA A 139 17.55 -4.78 3.41
C ALA A 139 18.35 -5.03 2.11
N ASP A 140 17.84 -5.91 1.23
CA ASP A 140 18.40 -6.20 -0.07
C ASP A 140 18.13 -5.04 -1.04
N GLN A 141 19.11 -4.12 -1.12
CA GLN A 141 19.03 -2.92 -1.95
C GLN A 141 18.86 -3.26 -3.43
N ASP A 142 19.61 -4.23 -3.94
CA ASP A 142 19.60 -4.56 -5.37
C ASP A 142 18.23 -5.08 -5.79
N LYS A 143 17.60 -5.94 -4.97
CA LYS A 143 16.23 -6.42 -5.20
C LYS A 143 15.19 -5.30 -5.20
N LEU A 144 15.34 -4.32 -4.31
CA LEU A 144 14.45 -3.16 -4.24
C LEU A 144 14.61 -2.27 -5.49
N LEU A 145 15.85 -1.98 -5.90
CA LEU A 145 16.15 -1.18 -7.09
C LEU A 145 15.72 -1.88 -8.39
N GLU A 146 15.94 -3.19 -8.51
CA GLU A 146 15.45 -3.99 -9.63
C GLU A 146 13.92 -3.90 -9.74
N THR A 147 13.22 -4.06 -8.61
CA THR A 147 11.75 -3.97 -8.58
C THR A 147 11.26 -2.57 -9.02
N ILE A 148 11.92 -1.50 -8.56
CA ILE A 148 11.59 -0.12 -8.97
C ILE A 148 11.78 0.06 -10.48
N GLY A 149 12.87 -0.49 -11.04
CA GLY A 149 13.12 -0.45 -12.49
C GLY A 149 12.02 -1.09 -13.35
N HIS A 150 11.19 -1.95 -12.75
CA HIS A 150 10.04 -2.57 -13.41
C HIS A 150 8.71 -1.81 -13.26
N PHE A 151 8.71 -0.64 -12.61
CA PHE A 151 7.51 0.17 -12.50
C PHE A 151 7.06 0.70 -13.87
N SER A 152 5.76 0.61 -14.11
CA SER A 152 5.12 1.08 -15.32
C SER A 152 3.73 1.60 -14.98
N ALA A 153 3.33 2.72 -15.58
CA ALA A 153 1.96 3.21 -15.45
C ALA A 153 1.00 2.24 -16.16
N ALA A 154 -0.06 1.82 -15.47
CA ALA A 154 -1.08 0.95 -16.04
C ALA A 154 -2.42 1.14 -15.32
N GLY A 155 -3.52 1.10 -16.08
CA GLY A 155 -4.87 1.00 -15.54
C GLY A 155 -5.35 2.24 -14.80
N VAL A 156 -5.78 2.03 -13.57
CA VAL A 156 -6.49 2.97 -12.70
C VAL A 156 -5.76 3.10 -11.37
N THR A 157 -6.24 3.95 -10.46
CA THR A 157 -5.52 4.29 -9.22
C THR A 157 -6.33 3.85 -8.01
N ALA A 158 -6.08 2.63 -7.53
CA ALA A 158 -6.74 2.05 -6.36
C ALA A 158 -5.95 2.32 -5.06
N GLY A 159 -5.91 3.60 -4.65
CA GLY A 159 -5.09 4.02 -3.51
C GLY A 159 -5.49 3.43 -2.16
N GLY A 160 -6.78 3.11 -1.95
CA GLY A 160 -7.21 2.38 -0.76
C GLY A 160 -6.56 0.99 -0.65
N ILE A 161 -6.43 0.28 -1.77
CA ILE A 161 -5.77 -1.03 -1.84
C ILE A 161 -4.27 -0.87 -1.57
N ALA A 162 -3.64 0.18 -2.09
CA ALA A 162 -2.24 0.50 -1.83
C ALA A 162 -1.98 0.75 -0.33
N ALA A 163 -2.80 1.60 0.30
CA ALA A 163 -2.73 1.86 1.73
C ALA A 163 -2.91 0.57 2.55
N GLN A 164 -3.87 -0.29 2.15
CA GLN A 164 -4.13 -1.56 2.82
C GLN A 164 -2.90 -2.48 2.82
N TRP A 165 -2.26 -2.66 1.67
CA TRP A 165 -1.06 -3.49 1.55
C TRP A 165 0.17 -2.85 2.21
N GLY A 166 0.30 -1.53 2.19
CA GLY A 166 1.29 -0.81 2.99
C GLY A 166 1.13 -1.12 4.48
N TYR A 167 -0.11 -1.17 4.97
CA TYR A 167 -0.39 -1.48 6.38
C TYR A 167 -0.01 -2.91 6.73
N TYR A 168 -0.36 -3.85 5.84
CA TYR A 168 0.00 -5.25 5.97
C TYR A 168 1.52 -5.45 6.07
N MET A 169 2.30 -4.76 5.23
CA MET A 169 3.77 -4.87 5.25
C MET A 169 4.43 -4.25 6.50
N LEU A 170 3.67 -3.48 7.29
CA LEU A 170 4.13 -2.94 8.58
C LEU A 170 3.52 -3.67 9.78
N SER A 171 2.49 -4.51 9.58
CA SER A 171 1.76 -5.18 10.65
C SER A 171 2.42 -6.46 11.14
N PRO A 172 2.64 -6.64 12.46
CA PRO A 172 3.10 -7.91 13.03
C PRO A 172 2.21 -9.11 12.69
N SER A 173 0.91 -8.87 12.47
CA SER A 173 -0.06 -9.92 12.14
C SER A 173 0.23 -10.59 10.78
N TRP A 174 0.99 -9.93 9.91
CA TRP A 174 1.43 -10.47 8.62
C TRP A 174 2.76 -11.23 8.68
N ARG A 175 3.41 -11.30 9.85
CA ARG A 175 4.71 -11.95 10.01
C ARG A 175 4.70 -13.40 9.57
N SER A 176 3.70 -14.19 9.96
CA SER A 176 3.61 -15.61 9.61
C SER A 176 3.56 -15.80 8.09
N ALA A 177 2.70 -15.05 7.40
CA ALA A 177 2.59 -15.11 5.94
C ALA A 177 3.93 -14.80 5.23
N VAL A 178 4.68 -13.81 5.71
CA VAL A 178 6.00 -13.45 5.17
C VAL A 178 7.03 -14.55 5.43
N VAL A 179 7.05 -15.12 6.64
CA VAL A 179 7.97 -16.20 7.03
C VAL A 179 7.68 -17.49 6.27
N ASP A 180 6.41 -17.90 6.19
CA ASP A 180 5.97 -19.11 5.49
C ASP A 180 6.29 -19.03 3.99
N ALA A 181 6.16 -17.84 3.40
CA ALA A 181 6.57 -17.55 2.03
C ALA A 181 8.10 -17.42 1.83
N ARG A 182 8.89 -17.51 2.91
CA ARG A 182 10.37 -17.37 2.92
C ARG A 182 10.85 -16.01 2.40
N LEU A 183 10.10 -14.95 2.72
CA LEU A 183 10.39 -13.58 2.29
C LEU A 183 11.09 -12.73 3.36
N GLY A 184 11.55 -13.37 4.44
CA GLY A 184 12.28 -12.74 5.54
C GLY A 184 11.59 -12.94 6.89
N ALA A 185 12.09 -12.24 7.92
CA ALA A 185 11.57 -12.36 9.29
C ALA A 185 10.20 -11.68 9.52
N GLY A 186 9.66 -11.01 8.50
CA GLY A 186 8.42 -10.24 8.59
C GLY A 186 8.52 -8.97 9.46
N PRO A 187 7.39 -8.26 9.64
CA PRO A 187 7.36 -7.02 10.41
C PRO A 187 7.60 -7.30 11.90
N ALA A 188 8.44 -6.48 12.55
CA ALA A 188 8.66 -6.57 14.00
C ALA A 188 7.40 -6.14 14.77
N ASN A 189 7.28 -6.51 16.05
CA ASN A 189 6.21 -6.03 16.92
C ASN A 189 6.25 -4.49 17.05
N PHE A 190 5.12 -3.88 17.37
CA PHE A 190 5.10 -2.48 17.79
C PHE A 190 5.83 -2.35 19.13
N ASP A 191 6.91 -1.56 19.13
CA ASP A 191 7.62 -1.15 20.34
C ASP A 191 8.26 0.21 20.03
N PRO A 192 7.63 1.33 20.40
CA PRO A 192 8.10 2.66 19.99
C PRO A 192 9.49 3.01 20.53
N LYS A 193 10.00 2.26 21.52
CA LYS A 193 11.37 2.42 22.06
C LYS A 193 12.43 1.65 21.27
N LYS A 194 12.03 0.77 20.36
CA LYS A 194 12.94 -0.13 19.62
C LYS A 194 12.72 -0.15 18.12
N VAL A 195 11.50 0.13 17.66
CA VAL A 195 11.09 -0.01 16.28
C VAL A 195 10.23 1.19 15.89
N ALA A 196 10.74 2.01 14.97
CA ALA A 196 9.93 2.95 14.23
C ALA A 196 9.26 2.24 13.04
N LYS A 197 7.98 2.52 12.81
CA LYS A 197 7.24 2.07 11.62
C LYS A 197 6.78 3.29 10.86
N ILE A 198 7.10 3.33 9.59
CA ILE A 198 6.86 4.49 8.73
C ILE A 198 6.25 3.98 7.41
N ALA A 199 5.19 4.65 6.96
CA ALA A 199 4.59 4.47 5.65
C ALA A 199 4.83 5.73 4.82
N ILE A 200 5.16 5.56 3.53
CA ILE A 200 5.24 6.67 2.57
C ILE A 200 4.23 6.35 1.46
N LEU A 201 3.14 7.10 1.41
CA LEU A 201 2.09 6.96 0.39
C LEU A 201 2.29 7.99 -0.72
N MET A 202 2.39 7.54 -1.96
CA MET A 202 2.60 8.43 -3.10
C MET A 202 1.60 8.14 -4.21
N THR A 203 1.13 9.19 -4.87
CA THR A 203 0.27 9.09 -6.05
C THR A 203 0.47 10.29 -6.97
N ASP A 204 0.26 10.08 -8.26
CA ASP A 204 0.25 11.12 -9.30
C ASP A 204 -1.15 11.44 -9.83
N GLY A 205 -2.16 10.83 -9.23
CA GLY A 205 -3.54 10.99 -9.65
C GLY A 205 -4.54 10.76 -8.52
N GLN A 206 -5.80 11.00 -8.85
CA GLN A 206 -6.91 10.74 -7.94
C GLN A 206 -7.11 9.24 -7.74
N PHE A 207 -7.33 8.83 -6.48
CA PHE A 207 -7.87 7.51 -6.17
C PHE A 207 -9.29 7.36 -6.72
N ASN A 208 -9.46 6.47 -7.69
CA ASN A 208 -10.67 6.34 -8.50
C ASN A 208 -11.22 4.91 -8.58
N THR A 209 -10.55 3.93 -7.98
CA THR A 209 -10.97 2.52 -8.05
C THR A 209 -10.99 1.85 -6.69
N ALA A 210 -12.08 1.12 -6.44
CA ALA A 210 -12.29 0.29 -5.27
C ALA A 210 -13.31 -0.81 -5.59
N PHE A 211 -13.12 -1.98 -4.98
CA PHE A 211 -14.02 -3.13 -5.15
C PHE A 211 -14.94 -3.36 -3.94
N ALA A 212 -14.60 -2.74 -2.80
CA ALA A 212 -15.45 -2.69 -1.62
C ALA A 212 -15.45 -1.27 -1.03
N GLY A 213 -16.58 -0.82 -0.47
CA GLY A 213 -16.67 0.48 0.19
C GLY A 213 -16.48 0.37 1.71
N PRO A 214 -16.24 1.48 2.41
CA PRO A 214 -16.14 1.46 3.87
C PRO A 214 -17.49 1.07 4.50
N ARG A 215 -17.46 0.59 5.74
CA ARG A 215 -18.69 0.23 6.46
C ARG A 215 -19.66 1.40 6.53
N GLY A 216 -20.92 1.17 6.15
CA GLY A 216 -21.95 2.21 6.11
C GLY A 216 -21.97 3.03 4.82
N ALA A 217 -21.10 2.73 3.85
CA ALA A 217 -21.15 3.30 2.51
C ALA A 217 -22.56 3.19 1.88
N PRO A 218 -23.14 4.29 1.35
CA PRO A 218 -24.42 4.25 0.65
C PRO A 218 -24.39 3.32 -0.57
N LYS A 219 -25.53 2.69 -0.87
CA LYS A 219 -25.71 1.95 -2.12
C LYS A 219 -25.55 2.90 -3.30
N GLY A 220 -24.70 2.52 -4.26
CA GLY A 220 -24.41 3.34 -5.45
C GLY A 220 -23.34 4.41 -5.26
N GLN A 221 -22.67 4.47 -4.10
CA GLN A 221 -21.48 5.31 -3.94
C GLN A 221 -20.43 4.97 -5.01
N ASP A 222 -19.89 6.02 -5.64
CA ASP A 222 -18.91 5.90 -6.71
C ASP A 222 -17.60 5.25 -6.22
N GLN A 223 -16.89 4.56 -7.12
CA GLN A 223 -15.65 3.85 -6.79
C GLN A 223 -14.56 4.78 -6.27
N GLY A 224 -14.42 5.99 -6.82
CA GLY A 224 -13.44 6.94 -6.34
C GLY A 224 -13.74 7.42 -4.92
N GLN A 225 -15.00 7.65 -4.60
CA GLN A 225 -15.40 8.00 -3.24
C GLN A 225 -15.09 6.88 -2.25
N LYS A 226 -15.37 5.62 -2.62
CA LYS A 226 -15.02 4.44 -1.81
C LYS A 226 -13.51 4.31 -1.64
N SER A 227 -12.74 4.46 -2.71
CA SER A 227 -11.28 4.33 -2.70
C SER A 227 -10.62 5.33 -1.75
N ARG A 228 -11.04 6.60 -1.81
CA ARG A 228 -10.55 7.66 -0.93
C ARG A 228 -10.93 7.42 0.53
N ALA A 229 -12.19 7.09 0.79
CA ALA A 229 -12.65 6.82 2.15
C ALA A 229 -11.99 5.58 2.78
N ASN A 230 -11.73 4.52 1.98
CA ASN A 230 -10.96 3.37 2.44
C ASN A 230 -9.52 3.77 2.78
N ALA A 231 -8.86 4.55 1.91
CA ALA A 231 -7.49 5.02 2.15
C ALA A 231 -7.40 5.83 3.45
N GLU A 232 -8.30 6.80 3.65
CA GLU A 232 -8.39 7.61 4.87
C GLU A 232 -8.58 6.73 6.11
N ALA A 233 -9.54 5.82 6.11
CA ALA A 233 -9.80 4.93 7.24
C ALA A 233 -8.60 4.01 7.56
N ILE A 234 -7.88 3.54 6.55
CA ILE A 234 -6.67 2.73 6.72
C ILE A 234 -5.54 3.60 7.30
N CYS A 235 -5.34 4.81 6.79
CA CYS A 235 -4.35 5.75 7.30
C CYS A 235 -4.64 6.16 8.75
N GLU A 236 -5.90 6.37 9.11
CA GLU A 236 -6.31 6.59 10.51
C GLU A 236 -5.95 5.38 11.39
N ASN A 237 -6.19 4.15 10.92
CA ASN A 237 -5.80 2.94 11.63
C ASN A 237 -4.28 2.85 11.79
N MET A 238 -3.50 3.13 10.73
CA MET A 238 -2.04 3.18 10.79
C MET A 238 -1.55 4.16 11.86
N LYS A 239 -2.04 5.40 11.83
CA LYS A 239 -1.69 6.45 12.79
C LYS A 239 -2.03 6.04 14.21
N ARG A 240 -3.22 5.45 14.43
CA ARG A 240 -3.65 4.94 15.74
C ARG A 240 -2.72 3.85 16.28
N ASP A 241 -2.22 2.97 15.42
CA ASP A 241 -1.30 1.89 15.78
C ASP A 241 0.16 2.40 15.96
N GLY A 242 0.40 3.70 15.77
CA GLY A 242 1.71 4.33 15.95
C GLY A 242 2.63 4.25 14.73
N ILE A 243 2.06 4.07 13.54
CA ILE A 243 2.79 4.19 12.27
C ILE A 243 2.82 5.66 11.87
N GLU A 244 4.01 6.17 11.57
CA GLU A 244 4.20 7.50 10.99
C GLU A 244 3.83 7.46 9.50
N VAL A 245 2.91 8.30 9.05
CA VAL A 245 2.47 8.31 7.64
C VAL A 245 2.94 9.59 6.96
N PHE A 246 3.84 9.45 5.99
CA PHE A 246 4.18 10.51 5.05
C PHE A 246 3.39 10.32 3.76
N SER A 247 3.06 11.41 3.07
CA SER A 247 2.42 11.34 1.78
C SER A 247 2.98 12.35 0.78
N ILE A 248 3.00 11.97 -0.50
CA ILE A 248 3.51 12.80 -1.60
C ILE A 248 2.50 12.80 -2.75
N GLY A 249 2.04 13.98 -3.13
CA GLY A 249 1.30 14.21 -4.38
C GLY A 249 2.25 14.61 -5.50
N PHE A 250 2.46 13.74 -6.48
CA PHE A 250 3.37 13.98 -7.59
C PHE A 250 2.64 14.45 -8.85
N ASP A 251 3.06 15.56 -9.43
CA ASP A 251 2.51 16.15 -10.64
C ASP A 251 0.96 16.21 -10.67
N LEU A 252 0.35 16.49 -9.51
CA LEU A 252 -1.09 16.75 -9.40
C LEU A 252 -1.49 18.06 -10.12
N ASN A 253 -0.51 18.78 -10.69
CA ASN A 253 -0.66 19.93 -11.56
C ASN A 253 -0.74 19.64 -13.05
N ASP A 254 -0.81 18.35 -13.41
CA ASP A 254 -1.09 17.92 -14.78
C ASP A 254 -2.38 18.59 -15.33
N PRO A 255 -2.32 19.24 -16.51
CA PRO A 255 -3.49 19.84 -17.17
C PRO A 255 -4.59 18.85 -17.57
N SER A 256 -4.29 17.55 -17.65
CA SER A 256 -5.28 16.49 -17.89
C SER A 256 -6.16 16.19 -16.67
N MET A 257 -5.74 16.62 -15.47
CA MET A 257 -6.54 16.51 -14.25
C MET A 257 -7.46 17.72 -14.08
N THR A 258 -8.75 17.45 -13.86
CA THR A 258 -9.70 18.49 -13.47
C THR A 258 -9.37 19.07 -12.09
N THR A 259 -9.87 20.29 -11.81
CA THR A 259 -9.73 20.91 -10.48
C THR A 259 -10.30 20.01 -9.38
N THR A 260 -11.46 19.40 -9.61
CA THR A 260 -12.08 18.49 -8.65
C THR A 260 -11.21 17.26 -8.38
N GLU A 261 -10.64 16.64 -9.42
CA GLU A 261 -9.81 15.45 -9.25
C GLU A 261 -8.55 15.74 -8.45
N ARG A 262 -7.91 16.87 -8.77
CA ARG A 262 -6.75 17.42 -8.07
C ARG A 262 -7.06 17.71 -6.61
N ASP A 263 -8.14 18.42 -6.32
CA ASP A 263 -8.51 18.76 -4.94
C ASP A 263 -8.81 17.51 -4.11
N GLN A 264 -9.50 16.53 -4.71
CA GLN A 264 -9.76 15.23 -4.09
C GLN A 264 -8.47 14.41 -3.86
N ALA A 265 -7.51 14.44 -4.79
CA ALA A 265 -6.22 13.79 -4.63
C ALA A 265 -5.38 14.44 -3.51
N LYS A 266 -5.38 15.79 -3.44
CA LYS A 266 -4.68 16.52 -2.39
C LYS A 266 -5.32 16.29 -1.02
N SER A 267 -6.65 16.29 -0.93
CA SER A 267 -7.37 16.06 0.32
C SER A 267 -7.00 14.69 0.91
N VAL A 268 -7.18 13.61 0.14
CA VAL A 268 -6.93 12.25 0.65
C VAL A 268 -5.47 12.07 1.12
N LEU A 269 -4.49 12.63 0.40
CA LEU A 269 -3.09 12.55 0.80
C LEU A 269 -2.81 13.33 2.08
N LYS A 270 -3.38 14.53 2.21
CA LYS A 270 -3.23 15.36 3.39
C LYS A 270 -3.88 14.72 4.62
N ASP A 271 -5.07 14.15 4.45
CA ASP A 271 -5.82 13.50 5.53
C ASP A 271 -5.18 12.17 5.96
N CYS A 272 -4.51 11.47 5.02
CA CYS A 272 -3.72 10.28 5.31
C CYS A 272 -2.45 10.57 6.13
N ALA A 273 -1.76 11.68 5.86
CA ALA A 273 -0.51 12.02 6.53
C ALA A 273 -0.68 12.13 8.05
N THR A 274 0.38 11.87 8.82
CA THR A 274 0.43 12.28 10.23
C THR A 274 0.37 13.81 10.31
N ASP A 275 -0.19 14.35 11.37
CA ASP A 275 -0.21 15.80 11.59
C ASP A 275 1.22 16.36 11.61
N ASP A 276 1.41 17.49 10.94
CA ASP A 276 2.67 18.22 10.99
C ASP A 276 2.97 18.68 12.41
N THR A 277 4.26 18.67 12.77
CA THR A 277 4.74 19.33 13.99
C THR A 277 5.47 20.61 13.62
N SER A 278 5.89 21.39 14.62
CA SER A 278 6.73 22.58 14.40
C SER A 278 8.07 22.28 13.70
N SER A 279 8.47 21.00 13.60
CA SER A 279 9.78 20.59 13.08
C SER A 279 9.73 19.50 12.01
N LEU A 280 8.54 18.95 11.73
CA LEU A 280 8.36 17.83 10.80
C LEU A 280 7.10 18.05 9.97
N LYS A 281 7.28 18.00 8.65
CA LYS A 281 6.20 18.00 7.66
C LYS A 281 5.98 16.56 7.21
N HIS A 282 4.72 16.17 7.00
CA HIS A 282 4.35 14.81 6.57
C HIS A 282 3.67 14.78 5.21
N PHE A 283 3.06 15.88 4.76
CA PHE A 283 2.47 16.01 3.42
C PHE A 283 3.34 16.84 2.48
N TYR A 284 3.62 16.31 1.30
CA TYR A 284 4.44 16.93 0.28
C TYR A 284 3.72 17.00 -1.06
N GLU A 285 3.99 18.07 -1.81
CA GLU A 285 3.56 18.22 -3.19
C GLU A 285 4.81 18.45 -4.02
N ALA A 286 4.92 17.74 -5.13
CA ALA A 286 6.03 17.84 -6.07
C ALA A 286 5.47 17.91 -7.49
N ALA A 287 5.87 18.89 -8.29
CA ALA A 287 5.45 19.05 -9.68
C ALA A 287 6.47 18.50 -10.69
N THR A 288 7.72 18.26 -10.26
CA THR A 288 8.81 17.81 -11.13
C THR A 288 9.60 16.69 -10.48
N GLY A 289 10.35 15.90 -11.26
CA GLY A 289 11.22 14.86 -10.70
C GLY A 289 12.25 15.40 -9.70
N ALA A 290 12.75 16.63 -9.89
CA ALA A 290 13.65 17.27 -8.94
C ALA A 290 12.94 17.56 -7.60
N GLU A 291 11.75 18.17 -7.62
CA GLU A 291 10.96 18.43 -6.41
C GLU A 291 10.54 17.12 -5.72
N LEU A 292 10.30 16.06 -6.50
CA LEU A 292 9.99 14.74 -5.96
C LEU A 292 11.19 14.14 -5.23
N SER A 293 12.39 14.24 -5.82
CA SER A 293 13.63 13.83 -5.15
C SER A 293 13.86 14.64 -3.87
N ASP A 294 13.66 15.97 -3.90
CA ASP A 294 13.79 16.83 -2.73
C ASP A 294 12.81 16.43 -1.60
N ALA A 295 11.58 16.05 -1.94
CA ALA A 295 10.59 15.57 -0.98
C ALA A 295 11.04 14.25 -0.31
N PHE A 296 11.53 13.27 -1.08
CA PHE A 296 12.06 12.02 -0.53
C PHE A 296 13.30 12.24 0.34
N ASP A 297 14.19 13.14 -0.05
CA ASP A 297 15.35 13.53 0.74
C ASP A 297 14.93 14.14 2.09
N GLU A 298 13.91 14.99 2.10
CA GLU A 298 13.38 15.59 3.33
C GLU A 298 12.72 14.54 4.22
N ILE A 299 11.91 13.64 3.65
CA ILE A 299 11.30 12.54 4.40
C ILE A 299 12.38 11.65 5.02
N THR A 300 13.43 11.30 4.28
CA THR A 300 14.53 10.46 4.79
C THR A 300 15.24 11.13 5.96
N ARG A 301 15.52 12.44 5.87
CA ARG A 301 16.07 13.24 6.99
C ARG A 301 15.10 13.31 8.19
N ASN A 302 13.80 13.37 7.95
CA ASN A 302 12.79 13.40 9.00
C ASN A 302 12.69 12.04 9.72
N ILE A 303 12.79 10.93 8.99
CA ILE A 303 12.86 9.57 9.53
C ILE A 303 14.08 9.40 10.43
N GLU A 304 15.25 9.92 10.03
CA GLU A 304 16.45 9.95 10.87
C GLU A 304 16.23 10.68 12.19
N LYS A 305 15.62 11.87 12.16
CA LYS A 305 15.31 12.62 13.38
C LYS A 305 14.34 11.86 14.29
N LEU A 306 13.29 11.28 13.72
CA LEU A 306 12.29 10.51 14.45
C LEU A 306 12.89 9.27 15.13
N THR A 307 13.88 8.64 14.50
CA THR A 307 14.53 7.44 15.05
C THR A 307 15.59 7.76 16.09
N ILE A 308 16.22 8.95 16.03
CA ILE A 308 17.17 9.42 17.06
C ILE A 308 16.45 9.88 18.33
N ASN A 309 15.26 10.48 18.19
CA ASN A 309 14.51 11.07 19.31
C ASN A 309 13.65 10.05 20.10
N ARG A 310 13.68 8.76 19.73
CA ARG A 310 12.94 7.66 20.38
C ARG A 310 13.88 6.77 21.19
#